data_AF-A0A2D7UB71-F1
#
_entry.id   AF-A0A2D7UB71-F1
#
_cell.length_a   1.000
_cell.length_b   1.000
_cell.length_c   1.000
_cell.angle_alpha   90.00
_cell.angle_beta   90.00
_cell.angle_gamma   90.00
#
_symmetry.space_group_name_H-M   'P 1'
#
loop_
_entity.id
_entity.type
_entity.pdbx_description
1 polymer ?
#
loop_
_entity_poly.entity_id
_entity_poly.type
_entity_poly.pdbx_seq_one_letter_code
_entity_poly.pdbx_strand_id
1 'polypeptide(L)' 'MSHLTASDKHVLLVMTEFAGKNHVAGGFTYAKYCDLVEQDEVVSRAQFFKSLDRLLSANIIMRKSPGRKANYLLRV' A
#
# COMPACT_ATOMS: atom_id res chain seq x y z
N MET A 1 18.17 10.42 -1.80
CA MET A 1 16.80 10.25 -2.33
C MET A 1 16.39 8.80 -2.08
N SER A 2 15.30 8.53 -1.37
CA SER A 2 14.86 7.15 -1.11
C SER A 2 14.37 6.53 -2.41
N HIS A 3 15.18 5.67 -3.03
CA HIS A 3 14.77 4.92 -4.21
C HIS A 3 13.75 3.85 -3.78
N LEU A 4 12.51 3.96 -4.30
CA LEU A 4 11.49 2.94 -4.11
C LEU A 4 11.96 1.61 -4.72
N THR A 5 11.87 0.54 -3.94
CA THR A 5 12.16 -0.82 -4.40
C THR A 5 11.05 -1.34 -5.32
N ALA A 6 11.30 -2.46 -6.01
CA ALA A 6 10.27 -3.12 -6.82
C ALA A 6 9.03 -3.47 -5.99
N SER A 7 9.21 -3.98 -4.77
CA SER A 7 8.10 -4.27 -3.85
C SER A 7 7.32 -3.02 -3.45
N ASP A 8 8.00 -1.89 -3.22
CA ASP A 8 7.33 -0.64 -2.85
C ASP A 8 6.44 -0.14 -4.00
N LYS A 9 6.94 -0.23 -5.24
CA LYS A 9 6.18 0.13 -6.45
C LYS A 9 5.00 -0.80 -6.67
N HIS A 10 5.21 -2.11 -6.48
CA HIS A 10 4.14 -3.10 -6.63
C HIS A 10 3.02 -2.86 -5.61
N VAL A 11 3.35 -2.71 -4.32
CA VAL A 11 2.37 -2.41 -3.27
C VAL A 11 1.63 -1.10 -3.55
N LEU A 12 2.34 -0.06 -4.02
CA LEU A 12 1.74 1.22 -4.39
C LEU A 12 0.76 1.09 -5.57
N LEU A 13 1.11 0.31 -6.60
CA LEU A 13 0.26 0.08 -7.77
C LEU A 13 -1.06 -0.57 -7.34
N VAL A 14 -0.99 -1.69 -6.61
CA VAL A 14 -2.16 -2.42 -6.13
C VAL A 14 -3.00 -1.56 -5.19
N MET A 15 -2.36 -0.75 -4.34
CA MET A 15 -3.07 0.20 -3.48
C MET A 15 -3.81 1.28 -4.30
N THR A 16 -3.20 1.76 -5.39
CA THR A 16 -3.79 2.77 -6.27
C THR A 16 -5.03 2.22 -6.97
N GLU A 17 -4.93 0.99 -7.50
CA GLU A 17 -6.06 0.29 -8.11
C GLU A 17 -7.19 0.06 -7.10
N PHE A 18 -6.85 -0.40 -5.89
CA PHE A 18 -7.81 -0.61 -4.81
C PHE A 18 -8.51 0.68 -4.36
N ALA A 19 -7.79 1.81 -4.34
CA ALA A 19 -8.36 3.11 -3.95
C ALA A 19 -9.35 3.68 -4.97
N GLY A 20 -9.20 3.30 -6.24
CA GLY A 20 -10.01 3.80 -7.34
C GLY A 20 -10.01 5.33 -7.44
N LYS A 21 -11.14 5.90 -7.90
CA LYS A 21 -11.28 7.34 -8.21
C LYS A 21 -11.19 8.27 -6.99
N ASN A 22 -11.35 7.74 -5.78
CA ASN A 22 -11.37 8.55 -4.56
C ASN A 22 -9.97 8.75 -3.97
N HIS A 23 -8.94 8.10 -4.53
CA HIS A 23 -7.56 8.11 -4.00
C HIS A 23 -7.46 7.70 -2.52
N VAL A 24 -8.47 7.00 -2.00
CA VAL A 24 -8.51 6.51 -0.62
C VAL A 24 -8.58 4.99 -0.62
N ALA A 25 -7.46 4.36 -0.24
CA ALA A 25 -7.36 2.94 0.02
C ALA A 25 -7.88 2.61 1.43
N GLY A 26 -9.21 2.54 1.56
CA GLY A 26 -9.90 2.27 2.82
C GLY A 26 -9.87 0.78 3.21
N GLY A 27 -9.26 0.44 4.35
CA GLY A 27 -9.16 -0.95 4.79
C GLY A 27 -8.16 -1.79 3.99
N PHE A 28 -7.15 -1.14 3.39
CA PHE A 28 -6.09 -1.85 2.67
C PHE A 28 -5.18 -2.59 3.66
N THR A 29 -5.30 -3.91 3.66
CA THR A 29 -4.57 -4.82 4.56
C THR A 29 -3.76 -5.81 3.73
N TYR A 30 -2.84 -6.55 4.36
CA TYR A 30 -2.10 -7.61 3.68
C TYR A 30 -3.03 -8.68 3.09
N ALA A 31 -4.07 -9.09 3.83
CA ALA A 31 -5.06 -10.05 3.31
C ALA A 31 -5.74 -9.49 2.05
N LYS A 32 -6.16 -8.22 2.09
CA LYS A 32 -6.79 -7.59 0.92
C LYS A 32 -5.83 -7.44 -0.25
N TYR A 33 -4.55 -7.17 0.01
CA TYR A 33 -3.51 -7.16 -1.00
C TYR A 33 -3.35 -8.54 -1.66
N CYS A 34 -3.30 -9.63 -0.87
CA CYS A 34 -3.24 -10.99 -1.41
C CYS A 34 -4.47 -11.36 -2.26
N ASP A 35 -5.65 -10.84 -1.94
CA ASP A 35 -6.86 -11.07 -2.75
C ASP A 35 -6.82 -10.38 -4.13
N LEU A 36 -5.91 -9.41 -4.31
CA LEU A 36 -5.83 -8.55 -5.50
C LEU A 36 -4.63 -8.88 -6.41
N VAL A 37 -3.77 -9.81 -6.00
CA VAL A 37 -2.49 -10.09 -6.65
C VAL A 37 -2.41 -11.57 -6.98
N GLU A 38 -1.85 -11.91 -8.14
CA GLU A 38 -1.61 -13.30 -8.54
C GLU A 38 -0.59 -13.97 -7.58
N GLN A 39 -0.77 -15.26 -7.29
CA GLN A 39 -0.04 -15.92 -6.19
C GLN A 39 1.49 -15.87 -6.32
N ASP A 40 2.00 -15.84 -7.54
CA ASP A 40 3.42 -15.75 -7.89
C ASP A 40 4.00 -14.34 -7.76
N GLU A 41 3.16 -13.31 -7.73
CA GLU A 41 3.57 -11.91 -7.60
C GLU A 41 3.46 -11.37 -6.16
N VAL A 42 2.80 -12.13 -5.26
CA VAL A 42 2.60 -11.74 -3.86
C VAL A 42 3.94 -11.54 -3.14
N VAL A 43 4.18 -10.32 -2.65
CA VAL A 43 5.30 -10.08 -1.75
C VAL A 43 5.01 -10.63 -0.36
N SER A 44 6.06 -11.00 0.38
CA SER A 44 5.89 -11.49 1.75
C SER A 44 5.23 -10.45 2.66
N ARG A 45 4.53 -10.91 3.71
CA ARG A 45 3.89 -10.04 4.72
C ARG A 45 4.86 -9.02 5.32
N ALA A 46 6.10 -9.41 5.59
CA ALA A 46 7.12 -8.51 6.12
C ALA A 46 7.53 -7.42 5.12
N GLN A 47 7.70 -7.79 3.84
CA GLN A 47 7.98 -6.83 2.77
C GLN A 47 6.82 -5.86 2.57
N PHE A 48 5.58 -6.35 2.59
CA PHE A 48 4.38 -5.51 2.48
C PHE A 48 4.38 -4.37 3.52
N PHE A 49 4.56 -4.69 4.81
CA PHE A 49 4.59 -3.66 5.86
C PHE A 49 5.80 -2.73 5.74
N LYS A 50 6.97 -3.26 5.38
CA LYS A 50 8.16 -2.44 5.11
C LYS A 50 7.94 -1.47 3.95
N SER A 51 7.20 -1.89 2.92
CA SER A 51 6.80 -1.03 1.81
C SER A 51 5.83 0.06 2.26
N LEU A 52 4.82 -0.27 3.06
CA LEU A 52 3.91 0.73 3.64
C LEU A 52 4.66 1.79 4.45
N ASP A 53 5.60 1.38 5.31
CA ASP A 53 6.39 2.29 6.14
C ASP A 53 7.25 3.23 5.28
N ARG A 54 7.84 2.72 4.20
CA ARG A 54 8.60 3.54 3.25
C ARG A 54 7.72 4.51 2.47
N LEU A 55 6.55 4.07 2.00
CA LEU A 55 5.61 4.94 1.27
C LEU A 55 5.09 6.06 2.18
N LEU A 56 4.85 5.77 3.47
CA LEU A 56 4.51 6.77 4.48
C LEU A 56 5.66 7.74 4.73
N SER A 57 6.88 7.21 4.91
CA SER A 57 8.09 8.02 5.17
C SER A 57 8.45 8.92 3.98
N ALA A 58 8.18 8.44 2.75
CA ALA A 58 8.35 9.20 1.52
C ALA A 58 7.19 10.17 1.24
N ASN A 59 6.17 10.22 2.11
CA ASN A 59 4.97 11.06 1.97
C ASN A 59 4.20 10.82 0.67
N ILE A 60 4.28 9.60 0.12
CA ILE A 60 3.53 9.14 -1.06
C ILE A 60 2.11 8.75 -0.67
N ILE A 61 1.95 8.19 0.53
CA ILE A 61 0.66 7.89 1.13
C ILE A 61 0.57 8.53 2.51
N MET A 62 -0.64 8.84 2.96
CA MET A 62 -0.93 9.35 4.30
C MET A 62 -1.94 8.47 5.00
N ARG A 63 -1.69 8.12 6.26
CA ARG A 63 -2.67 7.44 7.10
C ARG A 63 -3.74 8.43 7.58
N LYS A 64 -5.00 8.22 7.21
CA LYS A 64 -6.15 9.10 7.55
C LYS A 64 -6.79 8.79 8.91
N SER A 65 -6.67 7.57 9.42
CA SER A 65 -7.34 7.16 10.67
C SER A 65 -6.44 6.30 11.59
N PRO A 66 -6.41 6.61 12.90
CA PRO A 66 -5.96 5.69 13.92
C PRO A 66 -7.12 4.75 14.27
N GLY A 67 -7.08 3.50 13.79
CA GLY A 67 -8.12 2.50 14.04
C GLY A 67 -7.77 1.14 13.44
N ARG A 68 -8.56 0.09 13.75
CA ARG A 68 -8.32 -1.30 13.30
C ARG A 68 -8.30 -1.45 11.78
N LYS A 69 -8.98 -0.56 11.05
CA LYS A 69 -8.94 -0.47 9.59
C LYS A 69 -8.17 0.79 9.20
N ALA A 70 -6.91 0.62 8.80
CA ALA A 70 -6.10 1.72 8.30
C ALA A 70 -6.68 2.20 6.96
N ASN A 71 -6.89 3.51 6.84
CA ASN A 71 -7.24 4.16 5.59
C ASN A 71 -6.03 4.94 5.11
N TYR A 72 -5.61 4.71 3.87
CA TYR A 72 -4.50 5.43 3.25
C TYR A 72 -5.03 6.38 2.17
N LEU A 73 -4.67 7.65 2.26
CA LEU A 73 -4.84 8.62 1.17
C LEU A 73 -3.60 8.55 0.29
N LEU A 74 -3.76 8.28 -0.99
CA LEU A 74 -2.69 8.41 -1.98
C LEU A 74 -2.50 9.90 -2.31
N ARG A 75 -1.24 10.35 -2.35
CA ARG A 75 -0.85 11.73 -2.68
C ARG A 75 -0.19 11.85 -4.07
N VAL A 76 -0.15 10.74 -4.82
CA VAL A 76 0.38 10.66 -6.19
C VAL A 76 -0.66 11.05 -7.22
#